data_AF-A0A2N7WP24-F1
#
_entry.id   AF-A0A2N7WP24-F1
#
_cell.length_a   1.000
_cell.length_b   1.000
_cell.length_c   1.000
_cell.angle_alpha   90.00
_cell.angle_beta   90.00
_cell.angle_gamma   90.00
#
_symmetry.space_group_name_H-M   'P 1'
#
loop_
_entity.id
_entity.type
_entity.pdbx_description
1 polymer ?
#
loop_
_entity_poly.entity_id
_entity_poly.type
_entity_poly.pdbx_seq_one_letter_code
_entity_poly.pdbx_strand_id
1 'polypeptide(L)'
;MTHVIFYEKPGCSANAAQKALLIAAGHTLEVRNLLRWPWTPKTLFAFLEPLLVPEWFNRAAPEIKSGRLAPELLDAASALACLLAEPLLIRRPLMEASGMRVVGFDAEHVDAWIGLGPLKEAQIGGNCPLGDRSAANCTRVSSEPLRDDSSTACKRGIQRNLDDEWRG
;
A
#
# COMPACT_ATOMS: atom_id res chain seq x y z
N MET A 1 -23.27 -8.37 -6.17
CA MET A 1 -22.61 -7.30 -6.95
C MET A 1 -22.42 -6.11 -6.02
N THR A 2 -21.21 -5.56 -5.99
CA THR A 2 -20.83 -4.43 -5.12
C THR A 2 -20.06 -3.42 -5.94
N HIS A 3 -20.23 -2.14 -5.66
CA HIS A 3 -19.44 -1.07 -6.27
C HIS A 3 -18.24 -0.76 -5.36
N VAL A 4 -17.03 -0.86 -5.91
CA VAL A 4 -15.78 -0.67 -5.17
C VAL A 4 -15.03 0.52 -5.76
N ILE A 5 -14.73 1.51 -4.93
CA ILE A 5 -13.78 2.57 -5.29
C ILE A 5 -12.38 2.04 -4.98
N PHE A 6 -11.55 1.91 -6.02
CA PHE A 6 -10.25 1.26 -5.95
C PHE A 6 -9.13 2.28 -6.24
N TYR A 7 -8.39 2.68 -5.20
CA TYR A 7 -7.26 3.59 -5.34
C TYR A 7 -5.98 2.82 -5.58
N GLU A 8 -5.36 3.02 -6.75
CA GLU A 8 -4.16 2.30 -7.17
C GLU A 8 -3.00 3.20 -7.54
N LYS A 9 -1.81 2.60 -7.63
CA LYS A 9 -0.72 3.18 -8.39
C LYS A 9 -0.81 2.69 -9.83
N PRO A 10 -0.97 3.58 -10.83
CA PRO A 10 -0.98 3.18 -12.24
C PRO A 10 0.27 2.37 -12.62
N GLY A 11 0.08 1.33 -13.43
CA GLY A 11 1.17 0.46 -13.89
C GLY A 11 1.65 -0.60 -12.88
N CYS A 12 0.97 -0.76 -11.73
CA CYS A 12 1.31 -1.81 -10.78
C CYS A 12 0.65 -3.15 -11.16
N SER A 13 1.46 -4.17 -11.48
CA SER A 13 0.98 -5.51 -11.85
C SER A 13 0.14 -6.19 -10.77
N ALA A 14 0.52 -6.04 -9.49
CA ALA A 14 -0.24 -6.57 -8.36
C ALA A 14 -1.66 -5.96 -8.29
N ASN A 15 -1.79 -4.65 -8.46
CA ASN A 15 -3.11 -4.00 -8.51
C ASN A 15 -3.92 -4.47 -9.72
N ALA A 16 -3.29 -4.68 -10.87
CA ALA A 16 -3.98 -5.24 -12.04
C ALA A 16 -4.58 -6.63 -11.76
N ALA A 17 -3.84 -7.51 -11.10
CA ALA A 17 -4.33 -8.84 -10.70
C ALA A 17 -5.50 -8.75 -9.70
N GLN A 18 -5.39 -7.88 -8.69
CA GLN A 18 -6.44 -7.66 -7.68
C GLN A 18 -7.74 -7.13 -8.30
N LYS A 19 -7.64 -6.17 -9.23
CA LYS A 19 -8.82 -5.68 -9.97
C LYS A 19 -9.46 -6.78 -10.80
N ALA A 20 -8.66 -7.63 -11.46
CA ALA A 20 -9.17 -8.74 -12.24
C ALA A 20 -9.96 -9.73 -11.37
N LEU A 21 -9.49 -10.02 -10.15
CA LEU A 21 -10.23 -10.85 -9.19
C LEU A 21 -11.58 -10.24 -8.81
N LEU A 22 -11.61 -8.94 -8.49
CA LEU A 22 -12.86 -8.25 -8.14
C LEU A 22 -13.86 -8.22 -9.30
N ILE A 23 -13.39 -8.00 -10.53
CA ILE A 23 -14.23 -8.02 -11.73
C ILE A 23 -14.75 -9.44 -12.01
N ALA A 24 -13.89 -10.46 -11.87
CA ALA A 24 -14.27 -11.86 -12.06
C ALA A 24 -15.33 -12.32 -11.04
N ALA A 25 -15.30 -11.77 -9.83
CA ALA A 25 -16.33 -11.98 -8.80
C ALA A 25 -17.67 -11.26 -9.11
N GLY A 26 -17.73 -10.45 -10.17
CA GLY A 26 -18.94 -9.72 -10.57
C GLY A 26 -19.12 -8.38 -9.83
N HIS A 27 -18.04 -7.78 -9.31
CA HIS A 27 -18.07 -6.40 -8.79
C HIS A 27 -17.77 -5.38 -9.88
N THR A 28 -18.16 -4.14 -9.62
CA THR A 28 -17.82 -2.99 -10.46
C THR A 28 -16.77 -2.13 -9.77
N LEU A 29 -15.83 -1.58 -10.55
CA LEU A 29 -14.70 -0.83 -10.02
C LEU A 29 -14.72 0.62 -10.53
N GLU A 30 -14.63 1.57 -9.62
CA GLU A 30 -14.21 2.94 -9.92
C GLU A 30 -12.72 3.08 -9.57
N VAL A 31 -11.86 3.07 -10.60
CA VAL A 31 -10.41 3.12 -10.39
C VAL A 31 -9.92 4.56 -10.29
N ARG A 32 -9.26 4.89 -9.19
CA ARG A 32 -8.68 6.21 -8.92
C ARG A 32 -7.16 6.11 -8.77
N ASN A 33 -6.46 7.15 -9.21
CA ASN A 33 -5.01 7.22 -9.03
C ASN A 33 -4.69 7.69 -7.60
N LEU A 34 -4.23 6.78 -6.76
CA LEU A 34 -3.87 7.04 -5.37
C LEU A 34 -2.84 8.16 -5.21
N LEU A 35 -1.89 8.27 -6.14
CA LEU A 35 -0.79 9.26 -6.07
C LEU A 35 -1.21 10.67 -6.47
N ARG A 36 -2.30 10.81 -7.22
CA ARG A 36 -2.81 12.11 -7.71
C ARG A 36 -4.12 12.52 -7.05
N TRP A 37 -4.69 11.66 -6.22
CA TRP A 37 -5.92 11.96 -5.52
C TRP A 37 -5.67 13.07 -4.49
N PRO A 38 -6.52 14.10 -4.41
CA PRO A 38 -6.34 15.22 -3.48
C PRO A 38 -6.74 14.81 -2.06
N TRP A 39 -5.90 13.98 -1.42
CA TRP A 39 -6.11 13.54 -0.05
C TRP A 39 -6.13 14.72 0.92
N THR A 40 -7.16 14.77 1.75
CA THR A 40 -7.17 15.57 2.98
C THR A 40 -6.84 14.67 4.17
N PRO A 41 -6.34 15.21 5.29
CA PRO A 41 -6.11 14.44 6.51
C PRO A 41 -7.31 13.59 6.90
N LYS A 42 -8.51 14.18 6.90
CA LYS A 42 -9.77 13.49 7.19
C LYS A 42 -10.05 12.33 6.25
N THR A 43 -9.94 12.54 4.94
CA THR A 43 -10.27 11.49 3.95
C THR A 43 -9.31 10.32 3.98
N LEU A 44 -8.00 10.59 4.16
CA LEU A 44 -7.00 9.54 4.22
C LEU A 44 -7.05 8.80 5.57
N PHE A 45 -7.15 9.54 6.68
CA PHE A 45 -7.21 8.96 8.02
C PHE A 45 -8.41 8.00 8.18
N ALA A 46 -9.53 8.26 7.51
CA ALA A 46 -10.70 7.38 7.58
C ALA A 46 -10.46 5.97 6.99
N PHE A 47 -9.41 5.76 6.19
CA PHE A 47 -8.95 4.41 5.81
C PHE A 47 -8.02 3.78 6.85
N LEU A 48 -7.28 4.61 7.58
CA LEU A 48 -6.13 4.23 8.39
C LEU A 48 -6.48 4.04 9.87
N GLU A 49 -7.52 4.71 10.36
CA GLU A 49 -7.98 4.67 11.75
C GLU A 49 -8.11 3.25 12.35
N PRO A 50 -8.61 2.24 11.61
CA PRO A 50 -8.73 0.89 12.17
C PRO A 50 -7.39 0.14 12.34
N LEU A 51 -6.29 0.69 11.81
CA LEU A 51 -5.00 0.02 11.69
C LEU A 51 -3.94 0.67 12.56
N LEU A 52 -2.92 -0.10 12.93
CA LEU A 52 -1.74 0.44 13.59
C LEU A 52 -0.93 1.27 12.59
N VAL A 53 -0.28 2.33 13.09
CA VAL A 53 0.53 3.26 12.28
C VAL A 53 1.51 2.56 11.32
N PRO A 54 2.27 1.52 11.72
CA PRO A 54 3.20 0.86 10.81
C PRO A 54 2.52 0.13 9.63
N GLU A 55 1.23 -0.18 9.73
CA GLU A 55 0.44 -0.85 8.70
C GLU A 55 -0.08 0.11 7.63
N TRP A 56 -0.01 1.42 7.86
CA TRP A 56 -0.39 2.43 6.90
C TRP A 56 0.60 2.54 5.73
N PHE A 57 1.82 2.04 5.94
CA PHE A 57 2.95 2.23 5.04
C PHE A 57 3.19 1.04 4.11
N ASN A 58 3.46 1.35 2.84
CA ASN A 58 4.00 0.41 1.88
C ASN A 58 5.46 0.08 2.24
N ARG A 59 5.68 -1.08 2.87
CA ARG A 59 7.02 -1.59 3.23
C ARG A 59 7.99 -1.68 2.06
N ALA A 60 7.49 -1.76 0.82
CA ALA A 60 8.33 -1.78 -0.36
C ALA A 60 8.82 -0.39 -0.81
N ALA A 61 8.38 0.70 -0.16
CA ALA A 61 8.79 2.06 -0.50
C ALA A 61 10.31 2.27 -0.31
N PRO A 62 10.99 2.99 -1.22
CA PRO A 62 12.44 3.21 -1.14
C PRO A 62 12.90 3.85 0.18
N GLU A 63 12.14 4.80 0.72
CA GLU A 63 12.46 5.47 1.99
C GLU A 63 12.47 4.50 3.18
N ILE A 64 11.57 3.52 3.20
CA ILE A 64 11.50 2.50 4.25
C ILE A 64 12.59 1.45 4.03
N LYS A 65 12.76 0.96 2.79
CA LYS A 65 13.80 -0.02 2.45
C LYS A 65 15.21 0.48 2.73
N SER A 66 15.46 1.78 2.54
CA SER A 66 16.75 2.41 2.83
C SER A 66 16.93 2.78 4.31
N GLY A 67 15.90 2.59 5.15
CA GLY A 67 15.93 2.97 6.56
C GLY A 67 15.88 4.48 6.81
N ARG A 68 15.60 5.29 5.79
CA ARG A 68 15.44 6.75 5.93
C ARG A 68 14.16 7.13 6.67
N LEU A 69 13.15 6.27 6.62
CA LEU A 69 11.89 6.39 7.34
C LEU A 69 11.59 5.07 8.07
N ALA A 70 11.33 5.16 9.37
CA ALA A 70 10.97 4.03 10.22
C ALA A 70 9.52 4.18 10.72
N PRO A 71 8.54 3.49 10.11
CA PRO A 71 7.13 3.61 10.50
C PRO A 71 6.86 3.29 11.97
N GLU A 72 7.64 2.39 12.56
CA GLU A 72 7.53 1.96 13.96
C GLU A 72 7.83 3.07 14.97
N LEU A 73 8.53 4.12 14.55
CA LEU A 73 8.94 5.22 15.42
C LEU A 73 8.03 6.45 15.28
N LEU A 74 7.02 6.39 14.41
CA LEU A 74 6.13 7.50 14.15
C LEU A 74 4.83 7.36 14.97
N ASP A 75 4.37 8.49 15.51
CA ASP A 75 2.99 8.63 15.96
C ASP A 75 2.03 8.80 14.78
N ALA A 76 0.73 8.71 15.05
CA ALA A 76 -0.34 8.79 14.06
C ALA A 76 -0.35 10.13 13.29
N ALA A 77 -0.12 11.26 13.96
CA ALA A 77 -0.18 12.57 13.32
C ALA A 77 1.01 12.79 12.37
N SER A 78 2.22 12.47 12.85
CA SER A 78 3.46 12.53 12.10
C SER A 78 3.43 11.58 10.90
N ALA A 79 2.92 10.35 11.10
CA ALA A 79 2.74 9.39 10.02
C ALA A 79 1.77 9.91 8.95
N LEU A 80 0.59 10.40 9.34
CA LEU A 80 -0.40 10.93 8.40
C LEU A 80 0.16 12.10 7.58
N ALA A 81 0.88 13.03 8.23
CA ALA A 81 1.54 14.13 7.54
C ALA A 81 2.55 13.64 6.49
N CYS A 82 3.36 12.62 6.82
CA CYS A 82 4.28 12.01 5.86
C CYS A 82 3.56 11.34 4.69
N LEU A 83 2.44 10.65 4.93
CA LEU A 83 1.65 10.02 3.87
C LEU A 83 0.99 11.03 2.92
N LEU A 84 0.55 12.18 3.44
CA LEU A 84 -0.01 13.28 2.63
C LEU A 84 1.08 13.97 1.80
N ALA A 85 2.26 14.17 2.37
CA ALA A 85 3.39 14.77 1.67
C ALA A 85 3.95 13.84 0.59
N GLU A 86 4.00 12.52 0.85
CA GLU A 86 4.50 11.52 -0.08
C GLU A 86 3.53 10.33 -0.20
N PRO A 87 2.50 10.43 -1.06
CA PRO A 87 1.50 9.36 -1.24
C PRO A 87 2.05 8.02 -1.70
N LEU A 88 3.29 7.96 -2.21
CA LEU A 88 3.96 6.71 -2.57
C LEU A 88 4.22 5.81 -1.36
N LEU A 89 4.29 6.40 -0.16
CA LEU A 89 4.45 5.71 1.10
C LEU A 89 3.19 4.96 1.54
N ILE A 90 2.01 5.29 1.02
CA ILE A 90 0.74 4.69 1.42
C ILE A 90 0.68 3.21 1.00
N ARG A 91 0.30 2.34 1.94
CA ARG A 91 -0.01 0.92 1.67
C ARG A 91 -1.21 0.85 0.73
N ARG A 92 -1.09 0.02 -0.31
CA ARG A 92 -2.04 -0.04 -1.42
C ARG A 92 -2.48 -1.46 -1.72
N PRO A 93 -3.65 -1.67 -2.35
CA PRO A 93 -4.64 -0.65 -2.74
C PRO A 93 -5.36 -0.02 -1.53
N LEU A 94 -6.03 1.11 -1.71
CA LEU A 94 -7.09 1.53 -0.80
C LEU A 94 -8.43 1.19 -1.45
N MET A 95 -9.36 0.63 -0.70
CA MET A 95 -10.66 0.20 -1.22
C MET A 95 -11.78 0.73 -0.34
N GLU A 96 -12.83 1.27 -0.97
CA GLU A 96 -14.07 1.67 -0.29
C GLU A 96 -15.26 0.99 -0.96
N ALA A 97 -16.07 0.30 -0.16
CA ALA A 97 -17.30 -0.36 -0.62
C ALA A 97 -18.28 -0.55 0.54
N SER A 98 -19.58 -0.44 0.28
CA SER A 98 -20.62 -0.68 1.31
C SER A 98 -20.40 0.07 2.63
N GLY A 99 -19.84 1.29 2.56
CA GLY A 99 -19.53 2.12 3.73
C GLY A 99 -18.29 1.71 4.53
N MET A 100 -17.61 0.62 4.15
CA MET A 100 -16.36 0.16 4.77
C MET A 100 -15.15 0.58 3.92
N ARG A 101 -14.02 0.75 4.61
CA ARG A 101 -12.74 1.15 4.03
C ARG A 101 -11.66 0.15 4.42
N VAL A 102 -10.91 -0.33 3.44
CA VAL A 102 -9.88 -1.34 3.59
C VAL A 102 -8.57 -0.85 2.98
N VAL A 103 -7.47 -1.17 3.66
CA VAL A 103 -6.11 -0.85 3.24
C VAL A 103 -5.38 -2.14 2.90
N GLY A 104 -4.73 -2.15 1.74
CA GLY A 104 -4.13 -3.36 1.19
C GLY A 104 -5.18 -4.28 0.56
N PHE A 105 -4.72 -5.46 0.15
CA PHE A 105 -5.59 -6.49 -0.41
C PHE A 105 -5.20 -7.82 0.22
N ASP A 106 -6.10 -8.35 1.02
CA ASP A 106 -6.04 -9.69 1.59
C ASP A 106 -7.24 -10.45 1.02
N ALA A 107 -6.98 -11.55 0.32
CA ALA A 107 -8.02 -12.23 -0.44
C ALA A 107 -9.11 -12.83 0.47
N GLU A 108 -8.72 -13.37 1.63
CA GLU A 108 -9.67 -13.96 2.59
C GLU A 108 -10.53 -12.88 3.24
N HIS A 109 -9.91 -11.77 3.65
CA HIS A 109 -10.63 -10.63 4.21
C HIS A 109 -11.58 -9.99 3.19
N VAL A 110 -11.14 -9.80 1.95
CA VAL A 110 -11.96 -9.22 0.87
C VAL A 110 -13.10 -10.16 0.49
N ASP A 111 -12.87 -11.47 0.46
CA ASP A 111 -13.92 -12.47 0.22
C ASP A 111 -14.96 -12.45 1.34
N ALA A 112 -14.54 -12.44 2.61
CA ALA A 112 -15.45 -12.33 3.74
C ALA A 112 -16.26 -11.01 3.73
N TRP A 113 -15.69 -9.93 3.18
CA TRP A 113 -16.31 -8.60 3.15
C TRP A 113 -17.32 -8.43 2.00
N ILE A 114 -16.89 -8.62 0.76
CA ILE A 114 -17.72 -8.34 -0.43
C ILE A 114 -17.99 -9.59 -1.29
N GLY A 115 -17.31 -10.70 -1.02
CA GLY A 115 -17.45 -11.97 -1.73
C GLY A 115 -16.67 -11.98 -3.04
N LEU A 116 -15.52 -12.64 -3.08
CA LEU A 116 -14.76 -12.92 -4.30
C LEU A 116 -15.31 -14.13 -5.07
N GLY A 117 -16.34 -14.79 -4.52
CA GLY A 117 -16.88 -16.05 -5.03
C GLY A 117 -15.97 -17.21 -4.65
N PRO A 118 -16.26 -18.46 -5.09
CA PRO A 118 -15.31 -19.54 -4.89
C PRO A 118 -14.01 -19.12 -5.56
N LEU A 119 -13.00 -18.79 -4.73
CA LEU A 119 -11.61 -18.85 -5.13
C LEU A 119 -11.46 -20.28 -5.63
N LYS A 120 -11.59 -20.50 -6.94
CA LYS A 120 -11.29 -21.79 -7.53
C LYS A 120 -9.86 -22.03 -7.11
N GLU A 121 -9.70 -22.90 -6.11
CA GLU A 121 -8.44 -23.51 -5.76
C GLU A 121 -7.87 -23.96 -7.09
N ALA A 122 -6.92 -23.18 -7.61
CA ALA A 122 -6.12 -23.61 -8.72
C ALA A 122 -5.41 -24.84 -8.16
N GLN A 123 -5.95 -26.00 -8.50
CA GLN A 123 -5.38 -27.33 -8.49
C GLN A 123 -3.85 -27.28 -8.45
N ILE A 124 -3.25 -27.16 -7.26
CA ILE A 124 -1.87 -27.57 -7.00
C ILE A 124 -1.96 -28.97 -6.38
N GLY A 125 -2.43 -29.90 -7.21
CA GLY A 125 -2.23 -31.33 -7.06
C GLY A 125 -1.30 -31.76 -8.17
N GLY A 126 0.00 -31.83 -7.87
CA GLY A 126 1.01 -32.15 -8.88
C GLY A 126 2.43 -32.20 -8.31
N ASN A 127 2.62 -33.01 -7.28
CA ASN A 127 3.94 -33.45 -6.84
C ASN A 127 4.69 -34.11 -8.02
N CYS A 128 5.85 -33.57 -8.39
CA CYS A 128 6.90 -34.30 -9.10
C CYS A 128 8.27 -33.75 -8.64
N PRO A 129 9.05 -34.53 -7.87
CA PRO A 129 10.43 -34.19 -7.52
C PRO A 129 11.37 -34.58 -8.66
N LEU A 130 12.54 -33.94 -8.69
CA LEU A 130 13.80 -34.22 -9.41
C LEU A 130 14.34 -32.84 -9.81
N GLY A 131 15.47 -32.32 -9.36
CA GLY A 131 16.68 -32.95 -8.85
C GLY A 131 17.86 -32.24 -9.52
N ASP A 132 18.71 -31.64 -8.68
CA ASP A 132 20.14 -31.40 -8.87
C ASP A 132 20.71 -30.23 -9.74
N ARG A 133 21.48 -29.39 -9.00
CA ARG A 133 22.85 -28.90 -9.25
C ARG A 133 23.09 -27.78 -10.28
N SER A 134 23.47 -26.59 -9.78
CA SER A 134 24.88 -26.21 -9.54
C SER A 134 25.09 -24.70 -9.63
N ALA A 135 26.01 -24.22 -8.80
CA ALA A 135 26.44 -22.84 -8.60
C ALA A 135 27.17 -22.20 -9.79
N ALA A 136 27.04 -20.88 -9.94
CA ALA A 136 28.16 -20.00 -10.28
C ALA A 136 27.86 -18.53 -9.92
N ASN A 137 28.68 -18.05 -9.00
CA ASN A 137 29.01 -16.68 -8.62
C ASN A 137 29.03 -15.65 -9.77
N CYS A 138 28.60 -14.42 -9.51
CA CYS A 138 29.16 -13.20 -10.13
C CYS A 138 28.75 -11.94 -9.34
N THR A 139 29.56 -11.63 -8.34
CA THR A 139 30.16 -10.31 -8.03
C THR A 139 29.29 -9.04 -7.95
N ARG A 140 29.23 -8.57 -6.70
CA ARG A 140 29.14 -7.19 -6.21
C ARG A 140 29.88 -6.14 -7.08
N VAL A 141 29.19 -5.07 -7.47
CA VAL A 141 29.79 -3.76 -7.73
C VAL A 141 29.00 -2.70 -6.96
N SER A 142 29.72 -1.95 -6.14
CA SER A 142 29.28 -0.77 -5.41
C SER A 142 29.78 0.47 -6.15
N SER A 143 28.90 1.45 -6.40
CA SER A 143 29.16 2.90 -6.61
C SER A 143 28.01 3.46 -7.47
N GLU A 144 27.32 4.58 -7.23
CA GLU A 144 27.40 5.74 -6.34
C GLU A 144 25.96 6.33 -6.23
N PRO A 145 25.61 7.07 -5.17
CA PRO A 145 24.29 7.68 -5.06
C PRO A 145 24.23 9.01 -5.84
N LEU A 146 23.40 9.04 -6.89
CA LEU A 146 22.84 10.28 -7.42
C LEU A 146 22.02 10.97 -6.32
N ARG A 147 22.45 12.18 -5.95
CA ARG A 147 21.74 13.06 -5.04
C ARG A 147 20.45 13.52 -5.72
N ASP A 148 19.32 13.17 -5.14
CA ASP A 148 18.03 13.77 -5.47
C ASP A 148 17.41 14.34 -4.18
N ASP A 149 17.20 15.65 -4.19
CA ASP A 149 16.95 16.53 -3.04
C ASP A 149 15.47 16.48 -2.59
N SER A 150 14.88 15.29 -2.58
CA SER A 150 13.46 15.09 -2.20
C SER A 150 13.28 14.62 -0.75
N SER A 151 14.36 14.17 -0.09
CA SER A 151 14.33 13.55 1.25
C SER A 151 14.05 14.52 2.40
N THR A 152 14.13 15.84 2.18
CA THR A 152 14.05 16.77 3.30
C THR A 152 12.63 17.21 3.66
N ALA A 153 11.58 16.86 2.92
CA ALA A 153 10.22 17.28 3.27
C ALA A 153 9.68 16.59 4.53
N CYS A 154 9.77 15.25 4.64
CA CYS A 154 9.40 14.55 5.90
C CYS A 154 10.35 14.90 7.05
N LYS A 155 11.63 15.23 6.80
CA LYS A 155 12.58 15.59 7.86
C LYS A 155 12.49 17.05 8.32
N ARG A 156 12.12 18.01 7.45
CA ARG A 156 11.97 19.44 7.80
C ARG A 156 10.60 19.78 8.41
N GLY A 157 9.60 18.91 8.26
CA GLY A 157 8.25 19.11 8.80
C GLY A 157 8.08 18.76 10.30
N ILE A 158 9.00 17.99 10.89
CA ILE A 158 8.86 17.47 12.27
C ILE A 158 9.00 18.57 13.35
N GLN A 159 9.49 19.77 13.01
CA GLN A 159 9.78 20.80 14.03
C GLN A 159 8.78 21.98 14.09
N ARG A 160 7.73 22.04 13.27
CA ARG A 160 6.73 23.14 13.36
C ARG A 160 5.33 22.64 12.98
N ASN A 161 4.39 22.76 13.92
CA ASN A 161 2.94 22.49 13.84
C ASN A 161 2.45 21.18 14.44
N LEU A 162 2.66 21.01 15.75
CA LEU A 162 1.95 20.00 16.56
C LEU A 162 0.85 20.60 17.45
N ASP A 163 0.52 21.89 17.36
CA ASP A 163 -0.37 22.54 18.34
C ASP A 163 -1.75 23.05 17.85
N ASP A 164 -2.05 23.15 16.55
CA ASP A 164 -3.25 23.94 16.13
C ASP A 164 -4.43 23.20 15.46
N GLU A 165 -4.33 21.94 15.05
CA GLU A 165 -5.36 21.35 14.15
C GLU A 165 -6.13 20.12 14.69
N TRP A 166 -6.19 19.91 16.01
CA TRP A 166 -6.96 18.81 16.63
C TRP A 166 -7.96 19.24 17.73
N ARG A 167 -8.37 20.52 17.74
CA ARG A 167 -9.55 20.98 18.52
C ARG A 167 -10.56 21.65 17.58
N GLY A 168 -11.44 20.84 17.00
CA GLY A 168 -12.62 21.28 16.26
C GLY A 168 -13.70 20.23 16.35
#